data_AF-A0A7K9GHB2-F1
#
_entry.id   AF-A0A7K9GHB2-F1
#
_cell.length_a   1.000
_cell.length_b   1.000
_cell.length_c   1.000
_cell.angle_alpha   90.00
_cell.angle_beta   90.00
_cell.angle_gamma   90.00
#
_symmetry.space_group_name_H-M   'P 1'
#
loop_
_entity.id
_entity.type
_entity.pdbx_description
1 polymer ?
#
loop_
_entity_poly.entity_id
_entity_poly.type
_entity_poly.pdbx_seq_one_letter_code
_entity_poly.pdbx_strand_id
1 'polypeptide(L)'
;GGDVTAKNIWLAENVLEILTEQRERVSGSGLGNGNGIGMGLEFCVCLLRERFMDCFMIGRDLVRLLQNVARIPEFEQLWKDILHNPQVLSPQFTGVLQLLQSRTSRKFLACRLTPDMETKLLFMTSRVRFGQQKRYQDWFQRQYLSTPDSQSLRCDLIRYICGVVHPSNEVLSSDILPRWAIIGWLLTTCTSNVAASNAKLALFYDWLFFNPEKDSIMNI
;
A
#
# COMPACT_ATOMS: atom_id res chain seq x y z
N GLY A 1 2.01 4.95 7.70
CA GLY A 1 3.06 3.91 7.62
C GLY A 1 4.43 4.56 7.73
N GLY A 2 5.49 3.77 7.97
CA GLY A 2 6.86 4.30 8.05
C GLY A 2 7.18 5.18 9.25
N ASP A 3 6.40 5.07 10.33
CA ASP A 3 6.56 5.84 11.56
C ASP A 3 6.31 4.90 12.74
N VAL A 4 7.37 4.64 13.50
CA VAL A 4 7.40 3.74 14.67
C VAL A 4 7.51 4.52 15.99
N THR A 5 7.08 5.78 16.00
CA THR A 5 6.98 6.55 17.25
C THR A 5 5.96 5.92 18.21
N ALA A 6 6.18 6.07 19.51
CA ALA A 6 5.35 5.46 20.54
C ALA A 6 3.85 5.77 20.39
N LYS A 7 3.50 6.99 19.97
CA LYS A 7 2.10 7.39 19.72
C LYS A 7 1.46 6.62 18.57
N ASN A 8 2.20 6.38 17.48
CA ASN A 8 1.68 5.67 16.32
C ASN A 8 1.61 4.17 16.56
N ILE A 9 2.57 3.61 17.29
CA ILE A 9 2.51 2.21 17.74
C ILE A 9 1.28 2.02 18.64
N TRP A 10 1.11 2.88 19.65
CA TRP A 10 -0.04 2.84 20.55
C TRP A 10 -1.37 2.90 19.77
N LEU A 11 -1.51 3.81 18.80
CA LEU A 11 -2.72 3.89 17.97
C LEU A 11 -2.96 2.61 17.18
N ALA A 12 -1.91 2.05 16.56
CA ALA A 12 -2.01 0.82 15.80
C ALA A 12 -2.45 -0.37 16.68
N GLU A 13 -1.88 -0.49 17.88
CA GLU A 13 -2.22 -1.53 18.84
C GLU A 13 -3.66 -1.38 19.36
N ASN A 14 -4.10 -0.18 19.72
CA ASN A 14 -5.47 0.04 20.23
C ASN A 14 -6.53 -0.22 19.15
N VAL A 15 -6.28 0.18 17.91
CA VAL A 15 -7.20 -0.12 16.80
C VAL A 15 -7.26 -1.63 16.57
N LEU A 16 -6.11 -2.32 16.61
CA LEU A 16 -6.06 -3.77 16.46
C LEU A 16 -6.81 -4.49 17.59
N GLU A 17 -6.63 -4.07 18.84
CA GLU A 17 -7.34 -4.61 20.00
C GLU A 17 -8.85 -4.49 19.83
N ILE A 18 -9.35 -3.31 19.45
CA ILE A 18 -10.77 -3.09 19.15
C ILE A 18 -11.26 -4.05 18.04
N LEU A 19 -10.50 -4.19 16.95
CA LEU A 19 -10.89 -5.07 15.83
C LEU A 19 -10.91 -6.55 16.25
N THR A 20 -9.95 -6.97 17.06
CA THR A 20 -9.87 -8.32 17.61
C THR A 20 -11.05 -8.60 18.54
N GLU A 21 -11.32 -7.72 19.51
CA GLU A 21 -12.46 -7.89 20.43
C GLU A 21 -13.80 -7.95 19.69
N GLN A 22 -14.00 -7.09 18.69
CA GLN A 22 -15.23 -7.10 17.88
C GLN A 22 -15.34 -8.39 17.06
N ARG A 23 -14.22 -8.91 16.53
CA ARG A 23 -14.19 -10.21 15.86
C ARG A 23 -14.58 -11.32 16.84
N GLU A 24 -14.02 -11.37 18.04
CA GLU A 24 -14.33 -12.40 19.02
C GLU A 24 -15.82 -12.40 19.38
N ARG A 25 -16.39 -11.21 19.56
CA ARG A 25 -17.84 -11.03 19.80
C ARG A 25 -18.70 -11.55 18.64
N VAL A 26 -18.26 -11.41 17.39
CA VAL A 26 -19.03 -11.80 16.20
C VAL A 26 -18.79 -13.26 15.79
N SER A 27 -17.57 -13.75 15.91
CA SER A 27 -17.14 -15.08 15.43
C SER A 27 -17.12 -16.16 16.50
N GLY A 28 -17.07 -15.80 17.79
CA GLY A 28 -16.93 -16.73 18.91
C GLY A 28 -15.55 -17.40 19.02
N SER A 29 -14.60 -17.07 18.13
CA SER A 29 -13.23 -17.61 18.15
C SER A 29 -12.21 -16.56 18.60
N GLY A 30 -11.52 -16.85 19.71
CA GLY A 30 -10.46 -16.00 20.28
C GLY A 30 -9.16 -16.03 19.48
N LEU A 31 -8.45 -14.91 19.43
CA LEU A 31 -7.04 -14.87 18.97
C LEU A 31 -6.11 -15.03 20.20
N GLY A 32 -4.91 -15.57 20.01
CA GLY A 32 -3.96 -15.77 21.11
C GLY A 32 -3.49 -14.47 21.77
N ASN A 33 -3.15 -14.51 23.06
CA ASN A 33 -2.49 -13.40 23.76
C ASN A 33 -1.03 -13.26 23.28
N GLY A 34 -0.83 -12.52 22.18
CA GLY A 34 0.48 -12.15 21.65
C GLY A 34 0.80 -10.67 21.82
N ASN A 35 2.09 -10.30 21.72
CA ASN A 35 2.50 -8.89 21.62
C ASN A 35 1.89 -8.24 20.35
N GLY A 36 1.72 -6.91 20.33
CA GLY A 36 0.95 -6.18 19.29
C GLY A 36 1.27 -6.54 17.82
N ILE A 37 2.54 -6.80 17.49
CA ILE A 37 2.94 -7.28 16.15
C ILE A 37 2.42 -8.69 15.88
N GLY A 38 2.61 -9.63 16.81
CA GLY A 38 2.16 -11.01 16.66
C GLY A 38 0.64 -11.11 16.53
N MET A 39 -0.09 -10.37 17.37
CA MET A 39 -1.55 -10.26 17.30
C MET A 39 -2.01 -9.71 15.94
N GLY A 40 -1.29 -8.73 15.38
CA GLY A 40 -1.63 -8.14 14.08
C GLY A 40 -1.44 -9.13 12.93
N LEU A 41 -0.37 -9.93 12.97
CA LEU A 41 -0.10 -10.96 11.97
C LEU A 41 -1.16 -12.08 12.04
N GLU A 42 -1.47 -12.55 13.25
CA GLU A 42 -2.49 -13.58 13.48
C GLU A 42 -3.86 -13.11 12.99
N PHE A 43 -4.27 -11.89 13.36
CA PHE A 43 -5.51 -11.29 12.87
C PHE A 43 -5.58 -11.25 11.34
N CYS A 44 -4.50 -10.79 10.67
CA CYS A 44 -4.47 -10.73 9.22
C CYS A 44 -4.59 -12.11 8.58
N VAL A 45 -3.86 -13.10 9.08
CA VAL A 45 -3.87 -14.47 8.55
C VAL A 45 -5.24 -15.12 8.75
N CYS A 46 -5.86 -14.95 9.93
CA CYS A 46 -7.21 -15.43 10.20
C CYS A 46 -8.22 -14.80 9.24
N LEU A 47 -8.21 -13.46 9.09
CA LEU A 47 -9.11 -12.77 8.18
C LEU A 47 -8.94 -13.23 6.73
N LEU A 48 -7.69 -13.40 6.27
CA LEU A 48 -7.39 -13.88 4.93
C LEU A 48 -7.85 -15.33 4.71
N ARG A 49 -7.81 -16.19 5.72
CA ARG A 49 -8.26 -17.59 5.61
C ARG A 49 -9.78 -17.73 5.68
N GLU A 50 -10.43 -16.96 6.54
CA GLU A 50 -11.88 -17.08 6.78
C GLU A 50 -12.73 -16.26 5.81
N ARG A 51 -12.20 -15.12 5.38
CA ARG A 51 -12.91 -14.11 4.58
C ARG A 51 -12.10 -13.70 3.35
N PHE A 52 -11.49 -14.67 2.67
CA PHE A 52 -10.60 -14.38 1.54
C PHE A 52 -11.24 -13.51 0.45
N MET A 53 -12.51 -13.73 0.12
CA MET A 53 -13.19 -12.93 -0.92
C MET A 53 -13.44 -11.48 -0.51
N ASP A 54 -13.58 -11.19 0.79
CA ASP A 54 -13.68 -9.81 1.27
C ASP A 54 -12.32 -9.11 1.16
N CYS A 55 -11.23 -9.82 1.47
CA CYS A 55 -9.86 -9.34 1.25
C CYS A 55 -9.52 -9.21 -0.24
N PHE A 56 -10.01 -10.10 -1.09
CA PHE A 56 -9.81 -10.10 -2.54
C PHE A 56 -10.25 -8.78 -3.18
N MET A 57 -11.24 -8.08 -2.60
CA MET A 57 -11.69 -6.77 -3.08
C MET A 57 -10.59 -5.69 -3.08
N ILE A 58 -9.49 -5.89 -2.34
CA ILE A 58 -8.31 -5.03 -2.43
C ILE A 58 -7.69 -5.08 -3.83
N GLY A 59 -7.77 -6.22 -4.52
CA GLY A 59 -7.19 -6.43 -5.85
C GLY A 59 -5.67 -6.65 -5.81
N ARG A 60 -4.99 -6.37 -6.92
CA ARG A 60 -3.57 -6.68 -7.14
C ARG A 60 -2.62 -6.16 -6.07
N ASP A 61 -2.85 -4.99 -5.46
CA ASP A 61 -2.00 -4.49 -4.39
C ASP A 61 -2.05 -5.37 -3.12
N LEU A 62 -3.04 -6.25 -2.94
CA LEU A 62 -2.99 -7.26 -1.88
C LEU A 62 -1.78 -8.19 -2.06
N VAL A 63 -1.49 -8.59 -3.30
CA VAL A 63 -0.31 -9.41 -3.63
C VAL A 63 0.98 -8.67 -3.25
N ARG A 64 1.06 -7.37 -3.53
CA ARG A 64 2.20 -6.52 -3.15
C ARG A 64 2.42 -6.51 -1.64
N LEU A 65 1.34 -6.39 -0.87
CA LEU A 65 1.40 -6.38 0.59
C LEU A 65 1.85 -7.74 1.12
N LEU A 66 1.28 -8.84 0.61
CA LEU A 66 1.63 -10.21 1.03
C LEU A 66 3.08 -10.59 0.67
N GLN A 67 3.62 -10.09 -0.45
CA GLN A 67 5.01 -10.31 -0.84
C GLN A 67 6.00 -9.71 0.19
N ASN A 68 5.66 -8.55 0.77
CA ASN A 68 6.52 -7.88 1.74
C ASN A 68 6.64 -8.63 3.07
N VAL A 69 5.68 -9.50 3.39
CA VAL A 69 5.64 -10.31 4.62
C VAL A 69 5.82 -11.81 4.37
N ALA A 70 6.16 -12.21 3.13
CA ALA A 70 6.17 -13.62 2.71
C ALA A 70 7.16 -14.52 3.47
N ARG A 71 8.17 -13.94 4.13
CA ARG A 71 9.16 -14.68 4.93
C ARG A 71 8.71 -14.98 6.36
N ILE A 72 7.56 -14.45 6.77
CA ILE A 72 6.95 -14.75 8.07
C ILE A 72 6.27 -16.13 7.96
N PRO A 73 6.52 -17.10 8.86
CA PRO A 73 6.08 -18.49 8.71
C PRO A 73 4.58 -18.65 8.40
N GLU A 74 3.73 -17.88 9.06
CA GLU A 74 2.27 -17.90 8.87
C GLU A 74 1.87 -17.44 7.46
N PHE A 75 2.58 -16.45 6.93
CA PHE A 75 2.39 -15.95 5.57
C PHE A 75 3.05 -16.85 4.51
N GLU A 76 4.13 -17.54 4.84
CA GLU A 76 4.72 -18.55 3.96
C GLU A 76 3.71 -19.69 3.72
N GLN A 77 3.04 -20.15 4.79
CA GLN A 77 1.98 -21.15 4.66
C GLN A 77 0.78 -20.61 3.87
N LEU A 78 0.38 -19.36 4.09
CA LEU A 78 -0.66 -18.73 3.28
C LEU A 78 -0.27 -18.65 1.79
N TRP A 79 1.00 -18.34 1.48
CA TRP A 79 1.50 -18.34 0.11
C TRP A 79 1.46 -19.71 -0.55
N LYS A 80 1.78 -20.78 0.20
CA LYS A 80 1.62 -22.16 -0.28
C LYS A 80 0.18 -22.46 -0.65
N ASP A 81 -0.78 -22.03 0.17
CA ASP A 81 -2.20 -22.19 -0.11
C ASP A 81 -2.61 -21.38 -1.34
N ILE A 82 -2.20 -20.10 -1.46
CA ILE A 82 -2.50 -19.25 -2.63
C ILE A 82 -2.00 -19.86 -3.95
N LEU A 83 -0.81 -20.45 -3.94
CA LEU A 83 -0.14 -20.94 -5.16
C LEU A 83 -0.51 -22.37 -5.53
N HIS A 84 -0.69 -23.24 -4.53
CA HIS A 84 -0.84 -24.68 -4.76
C HIS A 84 -2.22 -25.23 -4.39
N ASN A 85 -2.98 -24.53 -3.54
CA ASN A 85 -4.30 -24.98 -3.12
C ASN A 85 -5.29 -23.81 -2.88
N PRO A 86 -5.52 -22.95 -3.89
CA PRO A 86 -6.24 -21.69 -3.71
C PRO A 86 -7.70 -21.89 -3.26
N GLN A 87 -8.29 -23.05 -3.58
CA GLN A 87 -9.66 -23.40 -3.24
C GLN A 87 -9.90 -23.58 -1.73
N VAL A 88 -8.84 -23.79 -0.94
CA VAL A 88 -8.93 -23.81 0.54
C VAL A 88 -9.25 -22.43 1.09
N LEU A 89 -8.85 -21.36 0.41
CA LEU A 89 -9.15 -19.97 0.82
C LEU A 89 -10.55 -19.56 0.38
N SER A 90 -10.98 -19.99 -0.81
CA SER A 90 -12.35 -19.85 -1.27
C SER A 90 -12.61 -20.75 -2.48
N PRO A 91 -13.79 -21.41 -2.58
CA PRO A 91 -14.22 -22.14 -3.78
C PRO A 91 -14.27 -21.29 -5.07
N GLN A 92 -14.25 -19.97 -4.94
CA GLN A 92 -14.31 -19.02 -6.06
C GLN A 92 -12.92 -18.52 -6.49
N PHE A 93 -11.87 -18.83 -5.71
CA PHE A 93 -10.53 -18.34 -5.96
C PHE A 93 -9.75 -19.33 -6.82
N THR A 94 -9.56 -18.98 -8.08
CA THR A 94 -8.92 -19.87 -9.07
C THR A 94 -7.39 -19.80 -9.04
N GLY A 95 -6.81 -18.85 -8.30
CA GLY A 95 -5.37 -18.68 -8.11
C GLY A 95 -4.89 -17.25 -8.26
N VAL A 96 -3.61 -17.03 -8.00
CA VAL A 96 -2.99 -15.70 -7.87
C VAL A 96 -3.19 -14.79 -9.09
N LEU A 97 -3.28 -15.34 -10.30
CA LEU A 97 -3.50 -14.58 -11.53
C LEU A 97 -4.83 -13.81 -11.49
N GLN A 98 -5.89 -14.40 -10.91
CA GLN A 98 -7.19 -13.76 -10.76
C GLN A 98 -7.08 -12.48 -9.91
N LEU A 99 -6.25 -12.51 -8.87
CA LEU A 99 -6.02 -11.37 -7.99
C LEU A 99 -5.13 -10.30 -8.66
N LEU A 100 -4.08 -10.72 -9.38
CA LEU A 100 -3.18 -9.83 -10.12
C LEU A 100 -3.87 -9.07 -11.26
N GLN A 101 -4.84 -9.71 -11.91
CA GLN A 101 -5.67 -9.07 -12.95
C GLN A 101 -6.76 -8.17 -12.36
N SER A 102 -7.10 -8.32 -11.07
CA SER A 102 -8.07 -7.46 -10.39
C SER A 102 -7.44 -6.11 -10.03
N ARG A 103 -8.00 -5.01 -10.54
CA ARG A 103 -7.54 -3.66 -10.23
C ARG A 103 -7.78 -3.32 -8.76
N THR A 104 -6.81 -2.66 -8.14
CA THR A 104 -6.99 -2.08 -6.81
C THR A 104 -7.81 -0.79 -6.84
N SER A 105 -8.81 -0.73 -5.97
CA SER A 105 -9.62 0.49 -5.78
C SER A 105 -8.77 1.61 -5.17
N ARG A 106 -9.00 2.85 -5.64
CA ARG A 106 -8.33 4.06 -5.14
C ARG A 106 -8.47 4.23 -3.62
N LYS A 107 -9.57 3.74 -3.03
CA LYS A 107 -9.81 3.78 -1.58
C LYS A 107 -8.69 3.11 -0.79
N PHE A 108 -8.20 1.96 -1.27
CA PHE A 108 -7.14 1.21 -0.58
C PHE A 108 -5.76 1.84 -0.77
N LEU A 109 -5.54 2.57 -1.86
CA LEU A 109 -4.30 3.33 -2.07
C LEU A 109 -4.27 4.59 -1.21
N ALA A 110 -5.40 5.32 -1.15
CA ALA A 110 -5.55 6.54 -0.37
C ALA A 110 -5.46 6.29 1.14
N CYS A 111 -6.05 5.21 1.66
CA CYS A 111 -6.06 4.94 3.11
C CYS A 111 -4.68 4.64 3.72
N ARG A 112 -3.63 4.49 2.89
CA ARG A 112 -2.25 4.31 3.34
C ARG A 112 -1.54 5.62 3.66
N LEU A 113 -2.10 6.75 3.22
CA LEU A 113 -1.59 8.08 3.47
C LEU A 113 -2.40 8.74 4.58
N THR A 114 -1.74 9.58 5.38
CA THR A 114 -2.47 10.45 6.32
C THR A 114 -3.11 11.61 5.54
N PRO A 115 -4.17 12.25 6.06
CA PRO A 115 -4.79 13.40 5.41
C PRO A 115 -3.81 14.56 5.10
N ASP A 116 -2.81 14.77 5.97
CA ASP A 116 -1.77 15.79 5.78
C ASP A 116 -0.83 15.44 4.62
N MET A 117 -0.42 14.16 4.48
CA MET A 117 0.38 13.69 3.35
C MET A 117 -0.37 13.86 2.03
N GLU A 118 -1.64 13.44 1.99
CA GLU A 118 -2.52 13.59 0.83
C GLU A 118 -2.66 15.06 0.43
N THR A 119 -2.99 15.94 1.37
CA THR A 119 -3.13 17.38 1.13
C THR A 119 -1.87 17.99 0.52
N LYS A 120 -0.69 17.64 1.06
CA LYS A 120 0.60 18.13 0.56
C LYS A 120 0.93 17.60 -0.83
N LEU A 121 0.68 16.32 -1.12
CA LEU A 121 0.90 15.75 -2.45
C LEU A 121 -0.05 16.33 -3.50
N LEU A 122 -1.33 16.50 -3.16
CA LEU A 122 -2.31 17.14 -4.03
C LEU A 122 -1.95 18.59 -4.30
N PHE A 123 -1.50 19.33 -3.30
CA PHE A 123 -1.00 20.69 -3.49
C PHE A 123 0.20 20.73 -4.44
N MET A 124 1.18 19.86 -4.24
CA MET A 124 2.34 19.74 -5.13
C MET A 124 1.94 19.42 -6.58
N THR A 125 0.96 18.56 -6.80
CA THR A 125 0.54 18.11 -8.14
C THR A 125 -0.52 18.98 -8.81
N SER A 126 -1.03 20.01 -8.13
CA SER A 126 -2.07 20.89 -8.69
C SER A 126 -1.77 22.39 -8.62
N ARG A 127 -0.84 22.81 -7.76
CA ARG A 127 -0.57 24.24 -7.50
C ARG A 127 0.90 24.63 -7.62
N VAL A 128 1.83 23.70 -7.44
CA VAL A 128 3.27 24.01 -7.50
C VAL A 128 3.73 23.96 -8.94
N ARG A 129 4.39 25.02 -9.40
CA ARG A 129 5.00 25.07 -10.73
C ARG A 129 6.27 24.23 -10.79
N PHE A 130 6.51 23.59 -11.92
CA PHE A 130 7.73 22.86 -12.20
C PHE A 130 8.94 23.81 -12.17
N GLY A 131 10.02 23.37 -11.54
CA GLY A 131 11.18 24.19 -11.19
C GLY A 131 11.10 24.81 -9.78
N GLN A 132 9.91 24.92 -9.17
CA GLN A 132 9.72 25.55 -7.86
C GLN A 132 9.45 24.55 -6.72
N GLN A 133 9.62 23.25 -6.97
CA GLN A 133 9.27 22.19 -6.03
C GLN A 133 10.25 21.98 -4.87
N LYS A 134 11.49 22.50 -4.92
CA LYS A 134 12.57 22.15 -3.99
C LYS A 134 12.18 22.32 -2.52
N ARG A 135 11.63 23.48 -2.16
CA ARG A 135 11.27 23.77 -0.76
C ARG A 135 10.17 22.84 -0.24
N TYR A 136 9.18 22.52 -1.09
CA TYR A 136 8.09 21.62 -0.75
C TYR A 136 8.59 20.18 -0.57
N GLN A 137 9.49 19.73 -1.45
CA GLN A 137 10.16 18.43 -1.33
C GLN A 137 10.99 18.36 -0.04
N ASP A 138 11.79 19.39 0.25
CA ASP A 138 12.61 19.44 1.48
C ASP A 138 11.75 19.38 2.74
N TRP A 139 10.61 20.09 2.77
CA TRP A 139 9.66 20.03 3.88
C TRP A 139 9.03 18.64 4.05
N PHE A 140 8.54 18.06 2.95
CA PHE A 140 7.93 16.74 2.97
C PHE A 140 8.96 15.67 3.39
N GLN A 141 10.19 15.75 2.87
CA GLN A 141 11.26 14.82 3.19
C GLN A 141 11.65 14.87 4.67
N ARG A 142 11.85 16.08 5.21
CA ARG A 142 12.18 16.26 6.63
C ARG A 142 11.12 15.67 7.53
N GLN A 143 9.84 15.88 7.19
CA GLN A 143 8.72 15.47 8.02
C GLN A 143 8.42 13.96 7.94
N TYR A 144 8.51 13.35 6.76
CA TYR A 144 7.99 11.98 6.57
C TYR A 144 8.99 10.96 6.04
N LEU A 145 10.14 11.36 5.48
CA LEU A 145 11.02 10.47 4.72
C LEU A 145 12.47 10.46 5.23
N SER A 146 12.72 11.05 6.39
CA SER A 146 14.04 11.32 6.95
C SER A 146 14.62 10.20 7.83
N THR A 147 13.80 9.21 8.21
CA THR A 147 14.22 8.09 9.08
C THR A 147 14.43 6.79 8.30
N PRO A 148 15.22 5.83 8.82
CA PRO A 148 15.30 4.50 8.24
C PRO A 148 13.95 3.78 8.13
N ASP A 149 13.08 3.91 9.14
CA ASP A 149 11.76 3.26 9.16
C ASP A 149 10.82 3.82 8.08
N SER A 150 10.99 5.09 7.74
CA SER A 150 10.19 5.79 6.73
C SER A 150 10.45 5.33 5.29
N GLN A 151 11.46 4.49 5.05
CA GLN A 151 11.74 3.96 3.71
C GLN A 151 10.54 3.21 3.12
N SER A 152 9.79 2.50 3.96
CA SER A 152 8.57 1.76 3.57
C SER A 152 7.47 2.66 2.98
N LEU A 153 7.37 3.92 3.42
CA LEU A 153 6.33 4.86 3.00
C LEU A 153 6.40 5.23 1.51
N ARG A 154 7.60 5.16 0.90
CA ARG A 154 7.82 5.54 -0.51
C ARG A 154 6.99 4.70 -1.47
N CYS A 155 6.79 3.41 -1.16
CA CYS A 155 5.96 2.54 -1.99
C CYS A 155 4.50 3.01 -1.99
N ASP A 156 3.94 3.32 -0.82
CA ASP A 156 2.56 3.78 -0.69
C ASP A 156 2.35 5.14 -1.38
N LEU A 157 3.32 6.06 -1.28
CA LEU A 157 3.31 7.34 -2.00
C LEU A 157 3.33 7.14 -3.52
N ILE A 158 4.19 6.26 -4.04
CA ILE A 158 4.28 5.97 -5.48
C ILE A 158 2.96 5.37 -5.98
N ARG A 159 2.42 4.36 -5.27
CA ARG A 159 1.12 3.75 -5.64
C ARG A 159 -0.01 4.77 -5.62
N TYR A 160 -0.03 5.67 -4.64
CA TYR A 160 -1.00 6.77 -4.57
C TYR A 160 -0.87 7.72 -5.79
N ILE A 161 0.34 8.16 -6.13
CA ILE A 161 0.57 9.06 -7.27
C ILE A 161 0.15 8.40 -8.60
N CYS A 162 0.45 7.12 -8.80
CA CYS A 162 0.07 6.41 -10.03
C CYS A 162 -1.45 6.15 -10.09
N GLY A 163 -2.02 5.57 -9.04
CA GLY A 163 -3.40 5.06 -9.06
C GLY A 163 -4.49 6.06 -8.69
N VAL A 164 -4.14 7.13 -7.95
CA VAL A 164 -5.10 8.11 -7.41
C VAL A 164 -4.97 9.48 -8.07
N VAL A 165 -3.74 9.99 -8.25
CA VAL A 165 -3.52 11.33 -8.82
C VAL A 165 -3.63 11.26 -10.34
N HIS A 166 -4.81 11.57 -10.88
CA HIS A 166 -5.08 11.67 -12.33
C HIS A 166 -5.43 13.13 -12.68
N PRO A 167 -4.45 13.98 -13.05
CA PRO A 167 -4.68 15.40 -13.34
C PRO A 167 -5.56 15.61 -14.58
N SER A 168 -6.27 16.74 -14.66
CA SER A 168 -7.02 17.14 -15.85
C SER A 168 -6.08 17.51 -17.01
N ASN A 169 -6.59 17.53 -18.24
CA ASN A 169 -5.82 17.94 -19.41
C ASN A 169 -5.28 19.37 -19.32
N GLU A 170 -6.00 20.27 -18.64
CA GLU A 170 -5.54 21.63 -18.35
C GLU A 170 -4.27 21.62 -17.48
N VAL A 171 -4.25 20.79 -16.43
CA VAL A 171 -3.06 20.64 -15.58
C VAL A 171 -1.93 19.95 -16.35
N LEU A 172 -2.23 18.91 -17.14
CA LEU A 172 -1.24 18.18 -17.93
C LEU A 172 -0.53 19.05 -19.00
N SER A 173 -1.23 20.07 -19.53
CA SER A 173 -0.70 21.00 -20.53
C SER A 173 -0.12 22.29 -19.94
N SER A 174 -0.09 22.41 -18.61
CA SER A 174 0.39 23.58 -17.87
C SER A 174 1.85 23.46 -17.41
N ASP A 175 2.33 24.46 -16.67
CA ASP A 175 3.64 24.44 -16.00
C ASP A 175 3.59 23.84 -14.57
N ILE A 176 2.50 23.18 -14.18
CA ILE A 176 2.38 22.49 -12.89
C ILE A 176 3.33 21.28 -12.81
N LEU A 177 3.89 21.06 -11.61
CA LEU A 177 4.81 19.98 -11.28
C LEU A 177 4.21 18.61 -11.67
N PRO A 178 4.78 17.92 -12.67
CA PRO A 178 4.22 16.68 -13.16
C PRO A 178 4.49 15.51 -12.21
N ARG A 179 3.62 14.49 -12.26
CA ARG A 179 3.69 13.29 -11.41
C ARG A 179 5.04 12.57 -11.51
N TRP A 180 5.57 12.43 -12.72
CA TRP A 180 6.85 11.74 -12.96
C TRP A 180 8.01 12.41 -12.22
N ALA A 181 7.98 13.74 -12.04
CA ALA A 181 9.04 14.47 -11.34
C ALA A 181 9.01 14.19 -9.83
N ILE A 182 7.81 14.04 -9.25
CA ILE A 182 7.65 13.64 -7.86
C ILE A 182 8.10 12.18 -7.67
N ILE A 183 7.71 11.27 -8.56
CA ILE A 183 8.15 9.87 -8.53
C ILE A 183 9.68 9.79 -8.64
N GLY A 184 10.27 10.52 -9.59
CA GLY A 184 11.73 10.60 -9.76
C GLY A 184 12.43 11.04 -8.48
N TRP A 185 11.95 12.11 -7.85
CA TRP A 185 12.46 12.56 -6.55
C TRP A 185 12.30 11.51 -5.44
N LEU A 186 11.14 10.85 -5.32
CA LEU A 186 10.94 9.80 -4.32
C LEU A 186 11.95 8.66 -4.49
N LEU A 187 12.23 8.25 -5.73
CA LEU A 187 13.23 7.24 -6.04
C LEU A 187 14.65 7.68 -5.65
N THR A 188 15.02 8.95 -5.87
CA THR A 188 16.34 9.46 -5.46
C THR A 188 16.50 9.55 -3.95
N THR A 189 15.41 9.53 -3.19
CA THR A 189 15.46 9.58 -1.71
C THR A 189 15.60 8.20 -1.05
N CYS A 190 15.57 7.10 -1.81
CA CYS A 190 15.77 5.75 -1.26
C CYS A 190 17.20 5.60 -0.73
N THR A 191 17.35 5.16 0.53
CA THR A 191 18.67 5.00 1.17
C THR A 191 19.15 3.55 1.25
N SER A 192 18.35 2.59 0.79
CA SER A 192 18.71 1.17 0.75
C SER A 192 18.28 0.51 -0.56
N ASN A 193 19.01 -0.53 -0.97
CA ASN A 193 18.69 -1.31 -2.17
C ASN A 193 17.33 -2.00 -2.08
N VAL A 194 16.94 -2.44 -0.88
CA VAL A 194 15.62 -3.04 -0.63
C VAL A 194 14.52 -2.01 -0.89
N ALA A 195 14.64 -0.81 -0.30
CA ALA A 195 13.67 0.26 -0.50
C ALA A 195 13.58 0.69 -1.98
N ALA A 196 14.72 0.84 -2.64
CA ALA A 196 14.77 1.18 -4.06
C ALA A 196 14.14 0.10 -4.95
N SER A 197 14.37 -1.18 -4.66
CA SER A 197 13.78 -2.30 -5.42
C SER A 197 12.27 -2.36 -5.23
N ASN A 198 11.79 -2.21 -3.99
CA ASN A 198 10.35 -2.18 -3.69
C ASN A 198 9.66 -0.96 -4.32
N ALA A 199 10.31 0.21 -4.31
CA ALA A 199 9.78 1.41 -4.94
C ALA A 199 9.67 1.27 -6.47
N LYS A 200 10.66 0.64 -7.13
CA LYS A 200 10.61 0.32 -8.56
C LYS A 200 9.49 -0.67 -8.86
N LEU A 201 9.35 -1.75 -8.06
CA LEU A 201 8.26 -2.69 -8.22
C LEU A 201 6.89 -2.01 -8.05
N ALA A 202 6.74 -1.13 -7.06
CA ALA A 202 5.52 -0.36 -6.84
C ALA A 202 5.19 0.57 -8.03
N LEU A 203 6.20 1.19 -8.64
CA LEU A 203 6.04 2.00 -9.84
C LEU A 203 5.53 1.19 -11.03
N PHE A 204 6.12 0.02 -11.27
CA PHE A 204 5.76 -0.85 -12.39
C PHE A 204 4.62 -1.82 -12.09
N TYR A 205 3.96 -1.71 -10.93
CA TYR A 205 3.03 -2.75 -10.47
C TYR A 205 1.83 -2.93 -11.42
N ASP A 206 1.31 -1.82 -11.95
CA ASP A 206 0.20 -1.85 -12.92
C ASP A 206 0.62 -2.27 -14.33
N TRP A 207 1.92 -2.23 -14.64
CA TRP A 207 2.44 -2.68 -15.93
C TRP A 207 2.41 -4.20 -16.06
N LEU A 208 2.59 -4.94 -14.96
CA LEU A 208 2.77 -6.40 -14.97
C LEU A 208 1.58 -7.16 -15.59
N PHE A 209 0.36 -6.66 -15.39
CA PHE A 209 -0.89 -7.27 -15.86
C PHE A 209 -1.82 -6.22 -16.47
N PHE A 210 -1.25 -5.21 -17.13
CA PHE A 210 -2.02 -4.13 -17.74
C PHE A 210 -3.03 -4.67 -18.76
N ASN A 211 -4.30 -4.28 -18.60
CA ASN A 211 -5.34 -4.55 -19.59
C ASN A 211 -5.94 -3.21 -20.08
N PRO A 212 -5.81 -2.85 -21.37
CA PRO A 212 -6.29 -1.57 -21.89
C PRO A 212 -7.82 -1.39 -21.81
N GLU A 213 -8.59 -2.47 -21.64
CA GLU A 213 -10.05 -2.41 -21.47
C GLU A 213 -10.47 -2.10 -20.02
N LYS A 214 -9.58 -2.29 -19.04
CA LYS A 214 -9.89 -2.19 -17.60
C LYS A 214 -9.04 -1.16 -16.87
N ASP A 215 -7.77 -1.06 -17.25
CA ASP A 215 -6.75 -0.25 -16.60
C ASP A 215 -6.59 1.10 -17.31
N SER A 216 -6.31 2.14 -16.53
CA SER A 216 -6.10 3.48 -17.06
C SER A 216 -4.66 3.67 -17.49
N ILE A 217 -4.45 4.30 -18.65
CA ILE A 217 -3.13 4.76 -19.10
C ILE A 217 -2.45 5.66 -18.05
N MET A 218 -3.22 6.35 -17.20
CA MET A 218 -2.67 7.21 -16.15
C MET A 218 -1.95 6.44 -15.05
N ASN A 219 -2.13 5.12 -14.94
CA ASN A 219 -1.47 4.29 -13.93
C ASN A 219 -0.09 3.82 -14.35
N ILE A 220 0.26 3.91 -15.63
CA ILE A 220 1.52 3.40 -16.20
C ILE A 220 2.49 4.52 -16.56
#